data_AF-A0A7V0IVJ9-F1
#
_entry.id   AF-A0A7V0IVJ9-F1
#
_cell.length_a   1.000
_cell.length_b   1.000
_cell.length_c   1.000
_cell.angle_alpha   90.00
_cell.angle_beta   90.00
_cell.angle_gamma   90.00
#
_symmetry.space_group_name_H-M   'P 1'
#
loop_
_entity.id
_entity.type
_entity.pdbx_description
1 polymer ?
#
loop_
_entity_poly.entity_id
_entity_poly.type
_entity_poly.pdbx_seq_one_letter_code
_entity_poly.pdbx_strand_id
1 'polypeptide(L)' 'MSEAKLKVILLSHTPNPEETVAMAAKLCYSPADIKSLKSKIEAKDQKAFVEKLVKMGHMTPIEHSSFT' A
#
# COMPACT_ATOMS: atom_id res chain seq x y z
N MET A 1 -20.62 2.37 -36.86
CA MET A 1 -19.71 1.87 -35.82
C MET A 1 -20.51 1.74 -34.54
N SER A 2 -20.51 0.58 -33.90
CA SER A 2 -21.17 0.39 -32.60
C SER A 2 -20.38 1.07 -31.50
N GLU A 3 -21.08 1.79 -30.61
CA GLU A 3 -20.49 2.45 -29.45
C GLU A 3 -20.38 1.47 -28.29
N ALA A 4 -19.22 1.38 -27.64
CA ALA A 4 -18.98 0.55 -26.47
C ALA A 4 -19.10 1.39 -25.19
N LYS A 5 -19.83 0.89 -24.18
CA LYS A 5 -19.88 1.51 -22.84
C LYS A 5 -18.64 1.10 -22.03
N LEU A 6 -18.02 2.08 -21.38
CA LEU A 6 -16.89 1.83 -20.48
C LEU A 6 -17.35 0.97 -19.29
N LYS A 7 -16.64 -0.13 -19.04
CA LYS A 7 -16.85 -0.99 -17.88
C LYS A 7 -15.50 -1.34 -17.27
N VAL A 8 -15.24 -0.86 -16.06
CA VAL A 8 -14.02 -1.15 -15.30
C VAL A 8 -14.41 -2.00 -14.10
N ILE A 9 -13.70 -3.11 -13.91
CA ILE A 9 -13.91 -4.05 -12.82
C ILE A 9 -12.54 -4.43 -12.30
N LEU A 10 -12.35 -4.38 -10.97
CA LEU A 10 -11.15 -4.92 -10.35
C LEU A 10 -11.19 -6.46 -10.45
N LEU A 11 -10.20 -7.04 -11.11
CA LEU A 11 -10.03 -8.48 -11.29
C LEU A 11 -9.19 -9.08 -10.16
N SER A 12 -8.13 -8.39 -9.75
CA SER A 12 -7.20 -8.87 -8.72
C SER A 12 -6.45 -7.71 -8.05
N HIS A 13 -5.92 -7.97 -6.86
CA HIS A 13 -5.07 -7.03 -6.13
C HIS A 13 -4.07 -7.76 -5.21
N THR A 14 -2.99 -7.07 -4.85
CA THR A 14 -2.10 -7.50 -3.77
C THR A 14 -2.90 -7.66 -2.48
N PRO A 15 -2.86 -8.81 -1.77
CA PRO A 15 -3.54 -8.96 -0.49
C PRO A 15 -3.07 -7.90 0.52
N ASN A 16 -4.02 -7.27 1.21
CA ASN A 16 -3.75 -6.20 2.19
C ASN A 16 -2.74 -5.15 1.64
N PRO A 17 -3.09 -4.41 0.57
CA PRO A 17 -2.13 -3.59 -0.15
C PRO A 17 -1.57 -2.45 0.71
N GLU A 18 -2.41 -1.82 1.55
CA GLU A 18 -1.98 -0.80 2.49
C GLU A 18 -0.93 -1.32 3.49
N GLU A 19 -1.07 -2.58 3.93
CA GLU A 19 -0.18 -3.19 4.93
C GLU A 19 1.18 -3.43 4.29
N THR A 20 1.17 -3.94 3.06
CA THR A 20 2.36 -4.18 2.24
C THR A 20 3.14 -2.87 2.06
N VAL A 21 2.47 -1.79 1.66
CA VAL A 21 3.08 -0.45 1.53
C VAL A 21 3.64 0.04 2.86
N ALA A 22 2.87 -0.07 3.94
CA ALA A 22 3.26 0.40 5.26
C ALA A 22 4.48 -0.35 5.79
N MET A 23 4.54 -1.66 5.56
CA MET A 23 5.68 -2.52 5.92
C MET A 23 6.91 -2.15 5.11
N ALA A 24 6.79 -2.02 3.79
CA ALA A 24 7.89 -1.62 2.91
C ALA A 24 8.51 -0.29 3.35
N ALA A 25 7.67 0.73 3.61
CA ALA A 25 8.15 2.04 4.05
C ALA A 25 8.83 2.02 5.41
N LYS A 26 8.29 1.28 6.40
CA LYS A 26 8.89 1.23 7.74
C LYS A 26 10.23 0.51 7.76
N LEU A 27 10.41 -0.52 6.93
CA LEU A 27 11.69 -1.24 6.83
C LEU A 27 12.83 -0.33 6.34
N CYS A 28 12.54 0.70 5.53
CA CYS A 28 13.56 1.64 5.06
C CYS A 28 14.18 2.51 6.18
N TYR A 29 13.46 2.75 7.28
CA TYR A 29 13.87 3.69 8.34
C TYR A 29 13.99 3.06 9.73
N SER A 30 13.66 1.79 9.88
CA SER A 30 13.56 1.14 11.18
C SER A 30 14.63 0.07 11.35
N PRO A 31 15.45 0.12 12.42
CA PRO A 31 16.29 -1.02 12.81
C PRO A 31 15.47 -2.15 13.45
N ALA A 32 14.14 -2.00 13.57
CA ALA A 32 13.26 -2.95 14.22
C ALA A 32 12.98 -4.20 13.38
N ASP A 33 12.86 -5.33 14.08
CA ASP A 33 12.49 -6.63 13.50
C ASP A 33 11.11 -6.59 12.81
N ILE A 34 11.00 -7.29 11.69
CA ILE A 34 9.81 -7.32 10.83
C ILE A 34 8.54 -7.75 11.57
N LYS A 35 8.63 -8.64 12.56
CA LYS A 35 7.48 -9.11 13.35
C LYS A 35 6.95 -8.00 14.25
N SER A 36 7.85 -7.22 14.85
CA SER A 36 7.49 -6.09 15.71
C SER A 36 6.82 -4.95 14.92
N LEU A 37 7.27 -4.75 13.68
CA LEU A 37 6.70 -3.76 12.75
C LEU A 37 5.28 -4.14 12.34
N LYS A 38 5.07 -5.42 12.02
CA LYS A 38 3.76 -5.95 11.62
C LYS A 38 2.69 -5.71 12.68
N SER A 39 2.94 -6.10 13.94
CA SER A 39 1.99 -5.89 15.03
C SER A 39 1.63 -4.40 15.24
N LYS A 40 2.59 -3.49 15.08
CA LYS A 40 2.36 -2.04 15.18
C LYS A 40 1.59 -1.45 13.99
N ILE A 41 1.63 -2.11 12.83
CA ILE A 41 0.93 -1.71 11.61
C ILE A 41 -0.52 -2.22 11.66
N GLU A 42 -0.75 -3.48 12.03
CA GLU A 42 -2.08 -4.07 12.18
C GLU A 42 -2.92 -3.34 13.25
N ALA A 43 -2.27 -2.81 14.30
CA ALA A 43 -2.94 -2.08 15.37
C ALA A 43 -3.26 -0.60 15.05
N LYS A 44 -2.91 -0.08 13.87
CA LYS A 44 -3.05 1.35 13.52
C LYS A 44 -3.74 1.57 12.19
N ASP A 45 -4.35 2.75 12.06
CA ASP A 45 -4.91 3.22 10.79
C ASP A 45 -3.79 3.39 9.75
N GLN A 46 -3.82 2.53 8.72
CA GLN A 46 -2.83 2.52 7.65
C GLN A 46 -3.08 3.63 6.63
N LYS A 47 -4.33 4.10 6.50
CA LYS A 47 -4.69 5.17 5.57
C LYS A 47 -3.92 6.44 5.86
N ALA A 48 -3.93 6.90 7.12
CA ALA A 48 -3.20 8.10 7.54
C ALA A 48 -1.69 7.98 7.29
N PHE A 49 -1.14 6.76 7.36
CA PHE A 49 0.26 6.50 7.09
C PHE A 49 0.57 6.54 5.59
N VAL A 50 -0.25 5.90 4.75
CA VAL A 50 -0.12 5.93 3.29
C VAL A 50 -0.25 7.36 2.77
N GLU A 51 -1.22 8.13 3.27
CA GLU A 51 -1.37 9.56 2.93
C GLU A 51 -0.11 10.37 3.27
N LYS A 52 0.52 10.07 4.41
CA LYS A 52 1.78 10.71 4.80
C LYS A 52 2.91 10.37 3.83
N LEU A 53 3.04 9.11 3.40
CA LEU A 53 4.08 8.69 2.43
C LEU A 53 3.93 9.45 1.11
N VAL A 54 2.71 9.58 0.60
CA VAL A 54 2.42 10.34 -0.62
C VAL A 54 2.77 11.81 -0.46
N LYS A 55 2.39 12.45 0.66
CA LYS A 55 2.74 13.86 0.94
C LYS A 55 4.23 14.09 1.06
N MET A 56 4.99 13.09 1.50
CA MET A 56 6.45 13.15 1.57
C MET A 56 7.15 12.89 0.22
N GLY A 57 6.42 12.47 -0.81
CA GLY A 57 7.00 12.05 -2.09
C GLY A 57 7.74 10.71 -2.01
N HIS A 58 7.53 9.93 -0.95
CA HIS A 58 8.14 8.60 -0.80
C HIS A 58 7.31 7.57 -1.57
N MET A 59 7.49 7.52 -2.88
CA MET A 59 6.67 6.71 -3.79
C MET A 59 7.11 5.25 -3.88
N THR A 60 8.39 4.95 -3.64
CA THR A 60 8.92 3.59 -3.78
C THR A 60 8.18 2.52 -2.96
N PRO A 61 7.66 2.77 -1.73
CA PRO A 61 6.86 1.79 -1.00
C PRO A 61 5.49 1.51 -1.64
N ILE A 62 4.93 2.49 -2.36
CA ILE A 62 3.62 2.39 -3.03
C ILE A 62 3.67 1.38 -4.19
N GLU A 63 4.83 1.29 -4.86
CA GLU A 63 5.08 0.42 -6.01
C GLU A 63 5.04 -1.08 -5.67
N HIS A 64 5.05 -1.44 -4.38
CA HIS A 64 4.92 -2.84 -3.93
C HIS A 64 3.47 -3.37 -4.00
N SER A 65 2.48 -2.51 -4.29
CA SER A 65 1.08 -2.89 -4.43
C SER A 65 0.64 -2.83 -5.89
N SER A 66 -0.10 -3.85 -6.33
CA SER A 66 -0.60 -3.99 -7.70
C SER A 66 -2.09 -4.26 -7.71
N PHE A 67 -2.76 -3.74 -8.74
CA PHE A 67 -4.19 -3.90 -8.99
C PHE A 67 -4.38 -4.16 -10.49
N THR A 68 -5.25 -5.10 -10.84
CA THR A 68 -5.57 -5.46 -12.24
C THR A 68 -7.06 -5.54 -12.43
#